data_AF-A0A6N0HX03-F1
#
_entry.id   AF-A0A6N0HX03-F1
#
_cell.length_a   1.000
_cell.length_b   1.000
_cell.length_c   1.000
_cell.angle_alpha   90.00
_cell.angle_beta   90.00
_cell.angle_gamma   90.00
#
_symmetry.space_group_name_H-M   'P 1'
#
loop_
_entity.id
_entity.type
_entity.pdbx_description
1 polymer ?
#
loop_
_entity_poly.entity_id
_entity_poly.type
_entity_poly.pdbx_seq_one_letter_code
_entity_poly.pdbx_strand_id
1 'polypeptide(L)'
;MRSVVDPKDLRWIWITHADMDHLGNLEAVLSEATNARIVTTYIGMAKMGLHGLPLVRVFLLNPGQSLNVGDRQLMAVKPPTYDAPETTGLLDKNPIH
;
A
#
# COMPACT_ATOMS: atom_id res chain seq x y z
N MET A 1 -9.41 14.66 0.76
CA MET A 1 -9.44 13.52 1.71
C MET A 1 -10.51 13.71 2.78
N ARG A 2 -10.39 14.73 3.65
CA ARG A 2 -11.31 14.97 4.77
C ARG A 2 -12.78 15.20 4.38
N SER A 3 -13.04 15.59 3.14
CA SER A 3 -14.39 15.72 2.58
C SER A 3 -15.04 14.38 2.18
N VAL A 4 -14.29 13.28 2.20
CA VAL A 4 -14.73 11.95 1.76
C VAL A 4 -14.56 10.91 2.88
N VAL A 5 -13.46 10.99 3.63
CA VAL A 5 -13.16 10.08 4.75
C VAL A 5 -12.34 10.81 5.81
N ASP A 6 -12.60 10.56 7.10
CA ASP A 6 -11.71 10.99 8.17
C ASP A 6 -10.39 10.22 8.04
N PRO A 7 -9.21 10.89 7.97
CA PRO A 7 -7.92 10.21 7.93
C PRO A 7 -7.73 9.16 9.03
N LYS A 8 -8.34 9.33 10.20
CA LYS A 8 -8.25 8.36 11.30
C LYS A 8 -8.97 7.04 11.02
N ASP A 9 -9.93 7.04 10.10
CA ASP A 9 -10.64 5.83 9.67
C ASP A 9 -9.88 5.05 8.60
N LEU A 10 -8.81 5.63 8.03
CA LEU A 10 -7.98 4.96 7.05
C LEU A 10 -7.17 3.83 7.72
N ARG A 11 -7.37 2.60 7.28
CA ARG A 11 -6.70 1.41 7.84
C ARG A 11 -5.56 0.87 6.98
N TRP A 12 -5.59 1.10 5.67
CA TRP A 12 -4.62 0.55 4.73
C TRP A 12 -4.20 1.60 3.70
N ILE A 13 -2.89 1.71 3.47
CA ILE A 13 -2.29 2.46 2.37
C ILE A 13 -1.48 1.45 1.57
N TRP A 14 -1.89 1.15 0.33
CA TRP A 14 -1.19 0.18 -0.50
C TRP A 14 -0.21 0.89 -1.42
N ILE A 15 1.09 0.60 -1.25
CA ILE A 15 2.16 1.12 -2.10
C ILE A 15 2.47 0.05 -3.14
N THR A 16 1.91 0.25 -4.33
CA THR A 16 2.09 -0.64 -5.47
C THR A 16 3.41 -0.42 -6.18
N HIS A 17 4.01 0.77 -6.06
CA HIS A 17 5.28 1.17 -6.66
C HIS A 17 5.95 2.21 -5.74
N ALA A 18 7.27 2.09 -5.54
CA ALA A 18 7.99 2.82 -4.50
C ALA A 18 9.02 3.82 -5.03
N ASP A 19 8.86 4.32 -6.26
CA ASP A 19 9.64 5.45 -6.76
C ASP A 19 9.15 6.77 -6.12
N MET A 20 10.04 7.76 -6.02
CA MET A 20 9.81 8.95 -5.18
C MET A 20 8.62 9.81 -5.64
N ASP A 21 8.36 9.83 -6.94
CA ASP A 21 7.20 10.51 -7.54
C ASP A 21 5.85 9.89 -7.11
N HIS A 22 5.86 8.66 -6.61
CA HIS A 22 4.70 7.99 -6.00
C HIS A 22 4.62 8.16 -4.49
N LEU A 23 5.72 8.50 -3.82
CA LEU A 23 5.83 8.50 -2.35
C LEU A 23 5.85 9.90 -1.71
N GLY A 24 5.90 10.97 -2.51
CA GLY A 24 6.17 12.33 -2.03
C GLY A 24 5.26 12.86 -0.90
N ASN A 25 4.03 12.33 -0.78
CA ASN A 25 3.09 12.74 0.27
C ASN A 25 2.90 11.71 1.39
N LEU A 26 3.65 10.59 1.37
CA LEU A 26 3.40 9.46 2.26
C LEU A 26 3.52 9.83 3.75
N GLU A 27 4.56 10.58 4.14
CA GLU A 27 4.74 10.99 5.54
C GLU A 27 3.61 11.89 6.04
N ALA A 28 3.19 12.87 5.22
CA ALA A 28 2.09 13.75 5.54
C ALA A 28 0.79 12.96 5.76
N VAL A 29 0.47 12.02 4.87
CA VAL A 29 -0.69 11.14 5.01
C VAL A 29 -0.58 10.27 6.28
N LEU A 30 0.58 9.68 6.55
CA LEU A 30 0.80 8.82 7.73
C LEU A 30 0.72 9.57 9.06
N SER A 31 0.98 10.88 9.06
CA SER A 31 0.84 11.75 10.23
C SER A 31 -0.62 11.99 10.61
N GLU A 32 -1.51 12.03 9.61
CA GLU A 32 -2.96 12.18 9.83
C GLU A 32 -3.65 10.82 10.02
N ALA A 33 -3.25 9.82 9.24
CA ALA A 33 -3.80 8.47 9.24
C ALA A 33 -3.06 7.58 10.26
N THR A 34 -3.21 7.88 11.54
CA THR A 34 -2.50 7.21 12.63
C THR A 34 -2.81 5.71 12.74
N ASN A 35 -3.98 5.28 12.26
CA ASN A 35 -4.40 3.87 12.27
C ASN A 35 -4.04 3.10 10.99
N ALA A 36 -3.52 3.78 9.97
CA ALA A 36 -3.20 3.15 8.70
C ALA A 36 -1.94 2.30 8.79
N ARG A 37 -1.96 1.16 8.10
CA ARG A 37 -0.81 0.30 7.84
C ARG A 37 -0.40 0.39 6.38
N ILE A 38 0.89 0.30 6.11
CA ILE A 38 1.44 0.37 4.75
C ILE A 38 1.53 -1.04 4.19
N VAL A 39 0.79 -1.34 3.12
CA VAL A 39 0.86 -2.62 2.42
C VAL A 39 1.84 -2.49 1.26
N THR A 40 2.89 -3.31 1.26
CA THR A 40 3.86 -3.35 0.16
C THR A 40 4.64 -4.66 0.16
N THR A 41 5.52 -4.88 -0.81
CA THR A 41 6.42 -6.03 -0.85
C THR A 41 7.68 -5.77 -0.04
N TYR A 42 8.50 -6.81 0.19
CA TYR A 42 9.80 -6.62 0.86
C TYR A 42 10.71 -5.65 0.09
N ILE A 43 10.72 -5.72 -1.26
CA ILE A 43 11.51 -4.79 -2.09
C ILE A 43 10.95 -3.37 -1.99
N GLY A 44 9.63 -3.20 -1.98
CA GLY A 44 9.00 -1.88 -1.80
C GLY A 44 9.36 -1.25 -0.45
N MET A 45 9.28 -2.03 0.63
CA MET A 45 9.75 -1.61 1.96
C MET A 45 11.23 -1.24 1.96
N ALA A 46 12.09 -2.02 1.30
CA ALA A 46 13.51 -1.72 1.23
C ALA A 46 13.77 -0.39 0.49
N LYS A 47 13.10 -0.14 -0.64
CA LYS A 47 13.20 1.14 -1.38
C LYS A 47 12.70 2.32 -0.55
N MET A 48 11.57 2.18 0.15
CA MET A 48 11.10 3.19 1.09
C MET A 48 12.17 3.52 2.14
N GLY A 49 12.85 2.50 2.68
CA GLY A 49 13.93 2.68 3.65
C GLY A 49 15.13 3.44 3.08
N LEU A 50 15.50 3.16 1.82
CA LEU A 50 16.54 3.92 1.11
C LEU A 50 16.16 5.39 0.89
N HIS A 51 14.87 5.68 0.81
CA HIS A 51 14.33 7.04 0.72
C HIS A 51 14.16 7.72 2.10
N GLY A 52 14.55 7.05 3.20
CA GLY A 52 14.44 7.59 4.55
C GLY A 52 13.03 7.60 5.12
N LEU A 53 12.08 6.93 4.45
CA LEU A 53 10.68 6.93 4.85
C LEU A 53 10.44 6.01 6.07
N PRO A 54 9.45 6.33 6.92
CA PRO A 54 9.14 5.52 8.09
C PRO A 54 8.64 4.14 7.68
N LEU A 55 9.34 3.10 8.16
CA LEU A 55 8.95 1.69 7.96
C LEU A 55 8.01 1.17 9.07
N VAL A 56 7.55 2.07 9.94
CA VAL A 56 6.60 1.71 10.99
C VAL A 56 5.26 1.32 10.37
N ARG A 57 4.62 0.28 10.92
CA ARG A 57 3.28 -0.20 10.49
C ARG A 57 3.25 -0.79 9.07
N VAL A 58 4.39 -1.19 8.51
CA VAL A 58 4.44 -1.96 7.26
C VAL A 58 3.82 -3.36 7.47
N PHE A 59 3.05 -3.79 6.49
CA PHE A 59 2.49 -5.12 6.34
C PHE A 59 2.95 -5.68 4.99
N LEU A 60 3.80 -6.70 5.03
CA LEU A 60 4.35 -7.30 3.82
C LEU A 60 3.31 -8.18 3.14
N LEU A 61 3.04 -7.89 1.87
CA LEU A 61 2.13 -8.66 1.03
C LEU A 61 2.74 -8.84 -0.36
N ASN A 62 3.18 -10.06 -0.64
CA ASN A 62 3.81 -10.45 -1.91
C ASN A 62 2.76 -10.96 -2.91
N PRO A 63 3.05 -10.92 -4.22
CA PRO A 63 2.17 -11.49 -5.24
C PRO A 63 1.68 -12.91 -4.91
N GLY A 64 0.39 -13.16 -5.11
CA GLY A 64 -0.29 -14.41 -4.76
C GLY A 64 -0.85 -14.44 -3.33
N GLN A 65 -0.42 -13.54 -2.44
CA GLN A 65 -1.00 -13.40 -1.12
C GLN A 65 -2.24 -12.49 -1.15
N SER A 66 -3.12 -12.65 -0.15
CA SER A 66 -4.34 -11.86 -0.02
C SER A 66 -4.44 -11.19 1.35
N LEU A 67 -5.07 -10.03 1.35
CA LEU A 67 -5.39 -9.22 2.52
C LEU A 67 -6.90 -9.07 2.63
N ASN A 68 -7.44 -9.41 3.80
CA ASN A 68 -8.81 -9.06 4.15
C ASN A 68 -8.82 -7.64 4.71
N VAL A 69 -9.58 -6.74 4.07
CA VAL A 69 -9.69 -5.33 4.48
C VAL A 69 -11.03 -5.02 5.16
N GLY A 70 -11.83 -6.04 5.48
CA GLY A 70 -13.14 -5.96 6.10
C GLY A 70 -14.17 -6.75 5.29
N ASP A 71 -14.81 -6.07 4.35
CA ASP A 71 -15.85 -6.61 3.46
C ASP A 71 -15.29 -7.06 2.09
N ARG A 72 -13.98 -6.89 1.87
CA ARG A 72 -13.28 -7.25 0.63
C ARG A 72 -12.04 -8.11 0.91
N GLN A 73 -11.72 -8.96 -0.06
CA GLN A 73 -10.47 -9.72 -0.10
C GLN A 73 -9.64 -9.24 -1.29
N LEU A 74 -8.53 -8.57 -1.02
CA LEU A 74 -7.67 -7.99 -2.03
C LEU A 74 -6.42 -8.87 -2.19
N MET A 75 -6.12 -9.27 -3.43
CA MET A 75 -4.94 -10.07 -3.75
C MET A 75 -3.87 -9.20 -4.39
N ALA A 76 -2.64 -9.31 -3.88
CA ALA A 76 -1.48 -8.77 -4.56
C ALA A 76 -1.21 -9.60 -5.82
N VAL A 77 -1.08 -8.94 -6.96
CA VAL A 77 -0.77 -9.60 -8.23
C VAL A 77 0.52 -9.05 -8.81
N LYS A 78 1.25 -9.88 -9.53
CA LYS A 78 2.36 -9.43 -10.36
C LYS A 78 1.79 -9.00 -11.71
N PRO A 79 1.95 -7.73 -12.12
CA PRO A 79 1.45 -7.30 -13.42
C PRO A 79 2.24 -7.99 -14.55
N PRO A 80 1.64 -8.18 -15.74
CA PRO A 80 2.31 -8.82 -16.89
C PRO A 80 3.57 -8.10 -17.33
N THR A 81 3.58 -6.77 -17.20
CA THR A 81 4.71 -5.88 -17.49
C THR A 81 4.84 -4.84 -16.38
N TYR A 82 6.08 -4.48 -16.05
CA TYR A 82 6.41 -3.48 -15.04
C TYR A 82 7.85 -2.99 -15.24
N ASP A 83 8.12 -1.81 -14.74
CA ASP A 83 9.40 -1.08 -14.81
C ASP A 83 10.23 -1.19 -13.52
N ALA A 84 9.60 -1.50 -12.38
CA ALA A 84 10.28 -1.66 -11.10
C ALA A 84 10.02 -3.02 -10.41
N PRO A 85 11.04 -3.64 -9.78
CA PRO A 85 10.94 -5.00 -9.24
C PRO A 85 9.95 -5.16 -8.09
N GLU A 86 9.61 -4.09 -7.38
CA GLU A 86 8.59 -4.10 -6.34
C GLU A 86 7.16 -3.96 -6.85
N THR A 87 6.97 -3.66 -8.15
CA THR A 87 5.67 -3.28 -8.69
C THR A 87 4.65 -4.40 -8.51
N THR A 88 3.53 -4.05 -7.88
CA THR A 88 2.38 -4.95 -7.70
C THR A 88 1.11 -4.31 -8.23
N GLY A 89 0.19 -5.15 -8.70
CA GLY A 89 -1.21 -4.78 -8.86
C GLY A 89 -2.03 -5.26 -7.67
N LEU A 90 -3.30 -4.85 -7.66
CA LEU A 90 -4.29 -5.27 -6.69
C LEU A 90 -5.53 -5.78 -7.41
N LEU A 91 -5.97 -6.98 -7.06
CA LEU A 91 -7.21 -7.59 -7.57
C LEU A 91 -8.19 -7.79 -6.41
N ASP A 92 -9.37 -7.18 -6.51
CA ASP A 92 -10.48 -7.50 -5.61
C ASP A 92 -11.10 -8.84 -6.02
N LYS A 93 -11.07 -9.82 -5.12
CA LYS A 93 -11.59 -11.16 -5.38
C LYS A 93 -13.10 -11.28 -5.16
N ASN A 94 -13.71 -10.30 -4.49
CA ASN A 94 -15.14 -10.28 -4.18
C ASN A 94 -15.75 -8.94 -4.61
N PRO A 95 -15.75 -8.59 -5.91
CA PRO A 95 -16.40 -7.37 -6.36
C PRO A 95 -17.91 -7.45 -6.03
N ILE A 96 -18.45 -6.39 -5.41
CA ILE A 96 -19.91 -6.25 -5.32
C ILE A 96 -20.42 -6.04 -6.75
N HIS A 97 -21.29 -6.94 -7.21
CA HIS A 97 -22.06 -6.78 -8.44
C HIS A 97 -23.29 -5.90 -8.21
#